data_AF-A0A068V6K8-F1
#
_entry.id   AF-A0A068V6K8-F1
#
_cell.length_a   1.000
_cell.length_b   1.000
_cell.length_c   1.000
_cell.angle_alpha   90.00
_cell.angle_beta   90.00
_cell.angle_gamma   90.00
#
_symmetry.space_group_name_H-M   'P 1'
#
loop_
_entity.id
_entity.type
_entity.pdbx_description
1 polymer ?
#
loop_
_entity_poly.entity_id
_entity_poly.type
_entity_poly.pdbx_seq_one_letter_code
_entity_poly.pdbx_strand_id
1 'polypeptide(L)'
;MGLRAFHLVLFLLFCVAQVSSDLHSTVNEEEPAHISQAFHVFTRGAERRLVQGIALRLSKYLNIGQHLPPAPAPAPAPAPHYAHLDCGGLCSHRCSLHSRPNVCLRACGTCCVRCKCVPPGTFGNRELCGKCYTDMTTHGNKTKCP
;
A
#
# COMPACT_ATOMS: atom_id res chain seq x y z
N MET A 1 52.80 28.51 -17.86
CA MET A 1 52.25 27.41 -17.02
C MET A 1 50.76 27.58 -16.69
N GLY A 2 49.96 28.34 -17.46
CA GLY A 2 48.55 28.61 -17.13
C GLY A 2 47.51 27.72 -17.81
N LEU A 3 47.79 27.19 -19.00
CA LEU A 3 46.77 26.47 -19.80
C LEU A 3 46.46 25.06 -19.25
N ARG A 4 47.44 24.39 -18.61
CA ARG A 4 47.24 23.05 -18.01
C ARG A 4 46.39 23.09 -16.73
N ALA A 5 46.48 24.17 -15.94
CA ALA A 5 45.65 24.34 -14.74
C ALA A 5 44.19 24.63 -15.12
N PHE A 6 43.96 25.39 -16.20
CA PHE A 6 42.61 25.71 -16.69
C PHE A 6 41.86 24.47 -17.19
N HIS A 7 42.55 23.54 -17.86
CA HIS A 7 41.95 22.28 -18.28
C HIS A 7 41.62 21.33 -17.12
N LEU A 8 42.43 21.29 -16.06
CA LEU A 8 42.15 20.46 -14.88
C LEU A 8 40.93 20.96 -14.10
N VAL A 9 40.76 22.28 -13.99
CA VAL A 9 39.57 22.86 -13.33
C VAL A 9 38.32 22.63 -14.17
N LEU A 10 38.39 22.77 -15.50
CA LEU A 10 37.26 22.49 -16.39
C LEU A 10 36.88 20.99 -16.37
N PHE A 11 37.87 20.10 -16.32
CA PHE A 11 37.63 18.65 -16.23
C PHE A 11 36.98 18.26 -14.90
N LEU A 12 37.41 18.83 -13.77
CA LEU A 12 36.77 18.59 -12.47
C LEU A 12 35.34 19.13 -12.41
N LEU A 13 35.07 20.31 -12.98
CA LEU A 13 33.72 20.85 -13.06
C LEU A 13 32.81 20.01 -13.96
N PHE A 14 33.33 19.46 -15.06
CA PHE A 14 32.62 18.50 -15.90
C PHE A 14 32.32 17.20 -15.15
N CYS A 15 33.26 16.68 -14.36
CA CYS A 15 33.05 15.49 -13.51
C CYS A 15 31.97 15.69 -12.43
N VAL A 16 31.90 16.87 -11.81
CA VAL A 16 30.88 17.16 -10.78
C VAL A 16 29.49 17.33 -11.40
N ALA A 17 29.41 17.89 -12.62
CA ALA A 17 28.16 17.98 -13.37
C ALA A 17 27.64 16.59 -13.78
N GLN A 18 28.51 15.67 -14.21
CA GLN A 18 28.14 14.30 -14.58
C GLN A 18 27.63 13.49 -13.38
N VAL A 19 28.29 13.60 -12.21
CA VAL A 19 27.89 12.92 -10.96
C VAL A 19 26.52 13.40 -10.45
N SER A 20 26.13 14.63 -10.73
CA SER A 20 24.85 15.19 -10.28
C SER A 20 23.65 14.73 -11.13
N SER A 21 23.88 14.22 -12.34
CA SER A 21 22.83 13.72 -13.24
C SER A 21 22.48 12.24 -13.02
N ASP A 22 23.33 11.44 -12.37
CA ASP A 22 23.07 10.02 -12.07
C ASP A 22 22.20 9.78 -10.82
N LEU A 23 21.92 10.82 -10.01
CA LEU A 23 21.09 10.69 -8.80
C LEU A 23 19.64 11.19 -8.96
N HIS A 24 19.17 11.44 -10.18
CA HIS A 24 17.81 11.95 -10.40
C HIS A 24 17.02 11.32 -11.56
N SER A 25 17.21 10.04 -11.88
CA SER A 25 16.23 9.32 -12.72
C SER A 25 16.38 7.80 -12.58
N THR A 26 15.49 7.18 -11.81
CA THR A 26 14.51 6.19 -12.32
C THR A 26 13.85 5.50 -11.13
N VAL A 27 12.61 5.91 -10.88
CA VAL A 27 11.60 5.09 -10.22
C VAL A 27 11.21 3.98 -11.23
N ASN A 28 11.01 2.75 -10.72
CA ASN A 28 10.25 1.61 -11.27
C ASN A 28 11.02 0.39 -11.86
N GLU A 29 10.88 -0.72 -11.12
CA GLU A 29 10.60 -2.13 -11.51
C GLU A 29 11.68 -3.12 -12.04
N GLU A 30 11.76 -4.26 -11.32
CA GLU A 30 11.84 -5.68 -11.75
C GLU A 30 13.18 -6.45 -12.03
N GLU A 31 13.33 -7.57 -11.28
CA GLU A 31 14.05 -8.87 -11.44
C GLU A 31 15.61 -9.11 -11.34
N PRO A 32 16.02 -10.30 -10.80
CA PRO A 32 17.38 -10.74 -10.45
C PRO A 32 17.98 -11.81 -11.39
N ALA A 33 19.32 -11.94 -11.46
CA ALA A 33 20.06 -13.19 -11.71
C ALA A 33 21.53 -12.89 -12.01
N HIS A 34 22.49 -13.35 -11.18
CA HIS A 34 23.84 -13.67 -11.66
C HIS A 34 24.71 -14.44 -10.62
N ILE A 35 24.17 -15.48 -9.98
CA ILE A 35 24.95 -16.45 -9.18
C ILE A 35 25.26 -17.67 -10.05
N SER A 36 26.13 -17.54 -11.05
CA SER A 36 26.49 -18.70 -11.91
C SER A 36 27.97 -18.80 -12.27
N GLN A 37 28.72 -17.70 -12.24
CA GLN A 37 30.08 -17.71 -12.78
C GLN A 37 31.16 -18.22 -11.79
N ALA A 38 30.87 -18.30 -10.49
CA ALA A 38 31.86 -18.72 -9.49
C ALA A 38 32.07 -20.25 -9.41
N PHE A 39 31.10 -21.07 -9.83
CA PHE A 39 31.16 -22.54 -9.62
C PHE A 39 31.98 -23.30 -10.66
N HIS A 40 32.20 -22.73 -11.84
CA HIS A 40 32.88 -23.42 -12.94
C HIS A 40 34.41 -23.50 -12.80
N VAL A 41 35.00 -22.75 -11.86
CA VAL A 41 36.47 -22.63 -11.71
C VAL A 41 37.12 -23.84 -11.01
N PHE A 42 36.37 -24.65 -10.26
CA PHE A 42 36.96 -25.71 -9.41
C PHE A 42 37.16 -27.10 -10.06
N THR A 43 36.84 -27.30 -11.35
CA THR A 43 36.82 -28.66 -11.95
C THR A 43 38.12 -29.12 -12.65
N ARG A 44 39.27 -28.48 -12.40
CA ARG A 44 40.54 -28.79 -13.12
C ARG A 44 41.58 -29.67 -12.38
N GLY A 45 41.26 -30.31 -11.25
CA GLY A 45 42.21 -31.14 -10.47
C GLY A 45 41.78 -32.60 -10.23
N ALA A 46 42.74 -33.50 -9.99
CA ALA A 46 42.68 -34.97 -10.02
C ALA A 46 41.83 -35.69 -8.94
N GLU A 47 40.74 -35.10 -8.45
CA GLU A 47 39.82 -35.74 -7.48
C GLU A 47 38.35 -35.58 -7.87
N ARG A 48 38.08 -35.69 -9.18
CA ARG A 48 36.78 -35.45 -9.81
C ARG A 48 35.63 -36.25 -9.17
N ARG A 49 35.87 -37.50 -8.77
CA ARG A 49 34.81 -38.35 -8.18
C ARG A 49 34.41 -37.93 -6.77
N LEU A 50 35.37 -37.48 -5.95
CA LEU A 50 35.07 -37.05 -4.58
C LEU A 50 34.34 -35.70 -4.59
N VAL A 51 34.84 -34.74 -5.38
CA VAL A 51 34.26 -33.40 -5.46
C VAL A 51 32.87 -33.42 -6.12
N GLN A 52 32.67 -34.26 -7.14
CA GLN A 52 31.37 -34.43 -7.78
C GLN A 52 30.37 -35.15 -6.86
N GLY A 53 30.83 -36.09 -6.04
CA GLY A 53 30.01 -36.74 -5.01
C GLY A 53 29.59 -35.78 -3.88
N ILE A 54 30.52 -34.93 -3.44
CA ILE A 54 30.24 -33.89 -2.43
C ILE A 54 29.28 -32.85 -3.01
N ALA A 55 29.50 -32.38 -4.25
CA ALA A 55 28.62 -31.43 -4.94
C ALA A 55 27.19 -31.98 -5.13
N LEU A 56 27.05 -33.26 -5.50
CA LEU A 56 25.73 -33.91 -5.63
C LEU A 56 25.04 -34.14 -4.28
N ARG A 57 25.80 -34.38 -3.21
CA ARG A 57 25.22 -34.45 -1.86
C ARG A 57 24.78 -33.07 -1.38
N LEU A 58 25.62 -32.05 -1.50
CA LEU A 58 25.27 -30.68 -1.14
C LEU A 58 24.09 -30.15 -1.98
N SER A 59 24.02 -30.46 -3.28
CA SER A 59 22.86 -30.06 -4.10
C SER A 59 21.57 -30.70 -3.62
N LYS A 60 21.60 -31.96 -3.17
CA LYS A 60 20.44 -32.61 -2.53
C LYS A 60 20.04 -31.90 -1.23
N TYR A 61 20.99 -31.51 -0.38
CA TYR A 61 20.70 -30.79 0.85
C TYR A 61 20.14 -29.37 0.61
N LEU A 62 20.67 -28.66 -0.38
CA LEU A 62 20.20 -27.32 -0.74
C LEU A 62 18.81 -27.34 -1.43
N ASN A 63 18.43 -28.45 -2.06
CA ASN A 63 17.13 -28.61 -2.71
C ASN A 63 16.00 -29.05 -1.73
N ILE A 64 16.34 -29.52 -0.53
CA ILE A 64 15.35 -29.94 0.49
C ILE A 64 14.65 -28.73 1.17
N GLY A 65 15.21 -27.52 1.04
CA GLY A 65 14.63 -26.29 1.60
C GLY A 65 13.42 -25.71 0.86
N GLN A 66 12.92 -26.34 -0.21
CA GLN A 66 11.89 -25.77 -1.09
C GLN A 66 10.50 -26.41 -0.99
N HIS A 67 10.27 -27.33 -0.05
CA HIS A 67 8.92 -27.87 0.20
C HIS A 67 8.39 -27.41 1.56
N LEU A 68 8.22 -26.09 1.71
CA LEU A 68 7.14 -25.62 2.56
C LEU A 68 5.84 -25.96 1.82
N PRO A 69 4.84 -26.60 2.45
CA PRO A 69 3.51 -26.66 1.85
C PRO A 69 3.10 -25.21 1.54
N PRO A 70 2.45 -24.96 0.38
CA PRO A 70 1.95 -23.62 0.09
C PRO A 70 1.13 -23.18 1.29
N ALA A 71 1.44 -22.00 1.83
CA ALA A 71 0.60 -21.40 2.85
C ALA A 71 -0.85 -21.49 2.35
N PRO A 72 -1.82 -21.86 3.21
CA PRO A 72 -3.21 -21.86 2.80
C PRO A 72 -3.47 -20.49 2.16
N ALA A 73 -3.98 -20.49 0.93
CA ALA A 73 -4.22 -19.27 0.20
C ALA A 73 -4.94 -18.29 1.14
N PRO A 74 -4.53 -17.00 1.19
CA PRO A 74 -5.27 -16.02 1.96
C PRO A 74 -6.74 -16.16 1.56
N ALA A 75 -7.62 -16.28 2.56
CA ALA A 75 -9.05 -16.38 2.33
C ALA A 75 -9.44 -15.34 1.28
N PRO A 76 -10.30 -15.69 0.30
CA PRO A 76 -10.70 -14.74 -0.73
C PRO A 76 -11.10 -13.44 -0.03
N ALA A 77 -10.45 -12.33 -0.42
CA ALA A 77 -10.81 -11.02 0.09
C ALA A 77 -12.34 -10.91 0.02
N PRO A 78 -13.02 -10.41 1.07
CA PRO A 78 -14.47 -10.28 1.03
C PRO A 78 -14.83 -9.63 -0.29
N ALA A 79 -15.68 -10.30 -1.07
CA ALA A 79 -16.15 -9.80 -2.36
C ALA A 79 -16.47 -8.32 -2.18
N PRO A 80 -16.18 -7.44 -3.16
CA PRO A 80 -16.40 -6.01 -3.00
C PRO A 80 -17.83 -5.82 -2.54
N HIS A 81 -17.98 -5.58 -1.24
CA HIS A 81 -19.24 -5.23 -0.66
C HIS A 81 -19.49 -3.90 -1.33
N TYR A 82 -20.39 -3.88 -2.30
CA TYR A 82 -21.06 -2.65 -2.68
C TYR A 82 -21.58 -2.14 -1.35
N ALA A 83 -20.84 -1.21 -0.73
CA ALA A 83 -20.87 -1.02 0.71
C ALA A 83 -22.30 -0.62 1.04
N HIS A 84 -23.09 -1.60 1.45
CA HIS A 84 -24.50 -1.42 1.68
C HIS A 84 -24.53 -0.65 2.98
N LEU A 85 -24.54 0.67 2.84
CA LEU A 85 -24.37 1.58 3.94
C LEU A 85 -25.52 1.32 4.92
N ASP A 86 -25.18 0.70 6.04
CA ASP A 86 -26.17 0.28 7.03
C ASP A 86 -26.63 1.52 7.80
N CYS A 87 -27.66 2.17 7.25
CA CYS A 87 -28.32 3.29 7.91
C CYS A 87 -28.85 2.91 9.29
N GLY A 88 -29.24 1.64 9.52
CA GLY A 88 -29.77 1.17 10.79
C GLY A 88 -28.72 1.26 11.90
N GLY A 89 -27.59 0.57 11.73
CA GLY A 89 -26.47 0.60 12.68
C GLY A 89 -25.87 1.99 12.85
N LEU A 90 -25.62 2.71 11.75
CA LEU A 90 -25.00 4.03 11.79
C LEU A 90 -25.89 5.06 12.49
N CYS A 91 -27.19 5.08 12.19
CA CYS A 91 -28.11 6.00 12.86
C CYS A 91 -28.36 5.61 14.32
N SER A 92 -28.31 4.32 14.67
CA SER A 92 -28.36 3.85 16.06
C SER A 92 -27.23 4.45 16.89
N HIS A 93 -25.99 4.37 16.38
CA HIS A 93 -24.85 5.00 17.04
C HIS A 93 -25.02 6.51 17.13
N ARG A 94 -25.33 7.19 16.02
CA ARG A 94 -25.48 8.65 15.97
C ARG A 94 -26.51 9.19 16.96
N CYS A 95 -27.62 8.47 17.12
CA CYS A 95 -28.74 8.91 17.96
C CYS A 95 -28.68 8.39 19.40
N SER A 96 -27.66 7.62 19.77
CA SER A 96 -27.55 6.94 21.07
C SER A 96 -27.59 7.89 22.27
N LEU A 97 -27.00 9.08 22.15
CA LEU A 97 -26.99 10.11 23.20
C LEU A 97 -27.97 11.25 22.95
N HIS A 98 -28.80 11.16 21.92
CA HIS A 98 -29.78 12.20 21.61
C HIS A 98 -30.93 12.12 22.62
N SER A 99 -31.36 13.26 23.15
CA SER A 99 -32.49 13.38 24.09
C SER A 99 -33.81 12.77 23.61
N ARG A 100 -33.96 12.53 22.30
CA ARG A 100 -35.16 12.02 21.63
C ARG A 100 -34.74 10.99 20.57
N PRO A 101 -34.28 9.80 20.97
CA PRO A 101 -33.60 8.87 20.07
C PRO A 101 -34.50 8.40 18.93
N ASN A 102 -35.77 8.11 19.19
CA ASN A 102 -36.74 7.70 18.15
C ASN A 102 -37.02 8.79 17.10
N VAL A 103 -36.93 10.07 17.48
CA VAL A 103 -37.07 11.20 16.54
C VAL A 103 -35.80 11.35 15.72
N CYS A 104 -34.65 11.31 16.37
CA CYS A 104 -33.34 11.35 15.73
C CYS A 104 -33.18 10.22 14.71
N LEU A 105 -33.52 8.98 15.06
CA LEU A 105 -33.41 7.80 14.20
C LEU A 105 -34.18 7.97 12.88
N ARG A 106 -35.41 8.48 12.96
CA ARG A 106 -36.25 8.71 11.77
C ARG A 106 -35.67 9.81 10.86
N ALA A 107 -35.17 10.88 11.46
CA ALA A 107 -34.52 11.96 10.73
C ALA A 107 -33.21 11.50 10.08
N CYS A 108 -32.34 10.87 10.86
CA CYS A 108 -31.07 10.29 10.41
C CYS A 108 -31.29 9.28 9.29
N GLY A 109 -32.24 8.35 9.42
CA GLY A 109 -32.53 7.36 8.38
C GLY A 109 -32.94 8.02 7.05
N THR A 110 -33.75 9.07 7.11
CA THR A 110 -34.13 9.84 5.91
C THR A 110 -32.91 10.51 5.26
N CYS A 111 -32.05 11.14 6.07
CA CYS A 111 -30.83 11.78 5.59
C CYS A 111 -29.83 10.75 5.04
N CYS A 112 -29.70 9.59 5.70
CA CYS A 112 -28.82 8.51 5.29
C CYS A 112 -29.24 7.90 3.95
N VAL A 113 -30.52 7.61 3.77
CA VAL A 113 -31.01 7.03 2.50
C VAL A 113 -30.84 8.01 1.34
N ARG A 114 -31.00 9.31 1.59
CA ARG A 114 -30.89 10.37 0.57
C ARG A 114 -29.44 10.75 0.26
N CYS A 115 -28.63 10.96 1.28
CA CYS A 115 -27.27 11.46 1.16
C CYS A 115 -26.21 10.34 1.14
N LYS A 116 -26.61 9.08 1.38
CA LYS A 116 -25.73 7.91 1.45
C LYS A 116 -24.53 8.15 2.39
N CYS A 117 -24.78 8.81 3.52
CA CYS A 117 -23.76 9.14 4.50
C CYS A 117 -24.40 9.40 5.88
N VAL A 118 -23.69 8.98 6.94
CA VAL A 118 -24.00 9.30 8.34
C VAL A 118 -22.69 9.76 9.01
N PRO A 119 -22.65 10.96 9.63
CA PRO A 119 -21.44 11.45 10.28
C PRO A 119 -20.95 10.54 11.43
N PRO A 120 -19.63 10.36 11.62
CA PRO A 120 -19.08 9.58 12.72
C PRO A 120 -19.22 10.29 14.06
N GLY A 121 -19.64 9.59 15.13
CA GLY A 121 -19.86 10.13 16.48
C GLY A 121 -21.33 10.19 16.89
N THR A 122 -21.69 11.04 17.85
CA THR A 122 -23.08 11.29 18.31
C THR A 122 -23.52 12.75 18.16
N PHE A 123 -22.56 13.69 18.05
CA PHE A 123 -22.80 15.11 17.80
C PHE A 123 -21.77 15.68 16.80
N GLY A 124 -22.10 16.79 16.13
CA GLY A 124 -21.20 17.47 15.17
C GLY A 124 -20.83 16.64 13.93
N ASN A 125 -19.71 16.99 13.28
CA ASN A 125 -19.12 16.32 12.11
C ASN A 125 -20.01 16.27 10.86
N ARG A 126 -21.01 17.15 10.79
CA ARG A 126 -22.04 17.14 9.73
C ARG A 126 -21.43 17.45 8.36
N GLU A 127 -20.40 18.28 8.35
CA GLU A 127 -19.60 18.67 7.19
C GLU A 127 -18.89 17.49 6.51
N LEU A 128 -18.64 16.39 7.23
CA LEU A 128 -18.03 15.19 6.64
C LEU A 128 -18.96 14.49 5.64
N CYS A 129 -20.28 14.66 5.79
CA CYS A 129 -21.27 14.18 4.82
C CYS A 129 -21.66 15.26 3.78
N GLY A 130 -20.96 16.39 3.77
CA GLY A 130 -21.13 17.47 2.82
C GLY A 130 -22.51 18.13 2.84
N LYS A 131 -22.76 18.90 1.77
CA LYS A 131 -23.94 19.79 1.65
C LYS A 131 -25.28 19.07 1.76
N CYS A 132 -25.37 17.83 1.26
CA CYS A 132 -26.62 17.08 1.34
C CYS A 132 -27.10 16.91 2.79
N TYR A 133 -26.19 16.58 3.71
CA TYR A 133 -26.53 16.37 5.11
C TYR A 133 -26.65 17.70 5.89
N THR A 134 -25.86 18.71 5.53
CA THR A 134 -25.86 20.02 6.22
C THR A 134 -27.07 20.88 5.85
N ASP A 135 -27.42 20.93 4.56
CA ASP A 135 -28.35 21.91 3.98
C ASP A 135 -29.79 21.37 3.89
N MET A 136 -30.00 20.10 4.25
CA MET A 136 -31.33 19.53 4.37
C MET A 136 -32.13 20.21 5.48
N THR A 137 -33.22 20.86 5.10
CA THR A 137 -34.14 21.55 6.01
C THR A 137 -35.51 20.88 6.06
N THR A 138 -36.22 21.13 7.15
CA THR A 138 -37.65 20.85 7.30
C THR A 138 -38.47 22.00 6.71
N HIS A 139 -39.79 21.83 6.59
CA HIS A 139 -40.70 22.90 6.15
C HIS A 139 -40.61 24.18 7.00
N GLY A 140 -40.13 24.09 8.25
CA GLY A 140 -39.92 25.24 9.14
C GLY A 140 -38.56 25.92 9.00
N ASN A 141 -37.81 25.70 7.91
CA ASN A 141 -36.44 26.20 7.69
C ASN A 141 -35.44 25.83 8.81
N LYS A 142 -35.73 24.77 9.57
CA LYS A 142 -34.82 24.20 10.56
C LYS A 142 -34.06 23.05 9.93
N THR A 143 -32.79 22.91 10.31
CA THR A 143 -31.96 21.75 10.00
C THR A 143 -32.70 20.45 10.29
N LYS A 144 -32.76 19.56 9.29
CA LYS A 144 -33.48 18.29 9.39
C LYS A 144 -32.60 17.16 9.94
N CYS A 145 -31.35 17.07 9.49
CA CYS A 145 -30.46 15.97 9.86
C CYS A 145 -29.81 16.22 11.22
N PRO A 146 -29.74 15.20 12.10
CA PRO A 146 -29.16 15.34 13.44
C PRO A 146 -27.65 15.60 13.42
#